data_AF-A0A8S1Y325-F1
#
_entry.id   AF-A0A8S1Y325-F1
#
_cell.length_a   1.000
_cell.length_b   1.000
_cell.length_c   1.000
_cell.angle_alpha   90.00
_cell.angle_beta   90.00
_cell.angle_gamma   90.00
#
_symmetry.space_group_name_H-M   'P 1'
#
loop_
_entity.id
_entity.type
_entity.pdbx_description
1 polymer ?
#
loop_
_entity_poly.entity_id
_entity_poly.type
_entity_poly.pdbx_seq_one_letter_code
_entity_poly.pdbx_strand_id
1 'polypeptide(L)'
;MQQYSPRAIVWMTYLNYLPQDQAQQLPFLKKQQQLYNSYLDELIKKEHLEIFTILNNIDSDQNSLSFCDFMNIKTQVVNSCMDLHEYNQNEQLYELIEKDVPRTLPKQSILKEQTNAKFSSYFFTDQYKRRKQQSNTTPTHSDILIRILYIYGKLNPAINYMQGMSDLLAPLYLIIKNEADTFFCFTKIMAQLKDAYISTLDFTKTGIRGLLLKFEKQFQQKEPKLYNYLHSLGIHPYMYGYRWIITCMTREFYLDQIYQIWDLMLHDRNMHDFIIKFAIAILKYLKPQLIEADFKLAFDILIYSEKDVNQILNFM
;
A
#
# COMPACT_ATOMS: atom_id res chain seq x y z
N MET A 1 2.92 -11.22 23.68
CA MET A 1 2.96 -12.06 22.46
C MET A 1 1.64 -12.78 22.16
N GLN A 2 0.83 -13.20 23.15
CA GLN A 2 -0.45 -13.92 22.93
C GLN A 2 -1.50 -13.20 22.08
N GLN A 3 -1.38 -11.88 21.86
CA GLN A 3 -2.31 -11.09 21.05
C GLN A 3 -2.11 -11.23 19.53
N TYR A 4 -0.97 -11.78 19.09
CA TYR A 4 -0.65 -11.94 17.66
C TYR A 4 -0.88 -13.38 17.21
N SER A 5 -1.33 -13.54 15.96
CA SER A 5 -1.35 -14.85 15.32
C SER A 5 0.08 -15.39 15.14
N PRO A 6 0.28 -16.73 15.06
CA PRO A 6 1.59 -17.30 14.78
C PRO A 6 2.22 -16.74 13.50
N ARG A 7 1.43 -16.58 12.42
CA ARG A 7 1.90 -15.98 11.17
C ARG A 7 2.39 -14.54 11.36
N ALA A 8 1.67 -13.72 12.13
CA ALA A 8 2.11 -12.35 12.42
C ALA A 8 3.47 -12.32 13.12
N ILE A 9 3.68 -13.20 14.11
CA ILE A 9 4.97 -13.30 14.80
C ILE A 9 6.10 -13.69 13.83
N VAL A 10 5.84 -14.68 12.97
CA VAL A 10 6.81 -15.12 11.95
C VAL A 10 7.14 -13.99 10.98
N TRP A 11 6.14 -13.28 10.44
CA TRP A 11 6.35 -12.16 9.52
C TRP A 11 7.13 -11.02 10.16
N MET A 12 6.77 -10.63 11.39
CA MET A 12 7.52 -9.62 12.14
C MET A 12 8.97 -10.06 12.39
N THR A 13 9.22 -11.36 12.55
CA THR A 13 10.57 -11.90 12.71
C THR A 13 11.35 -11.85 11.39
N TYR A 14 10.77 -12.32 10.28
CA TYR A 14 11.38 -12.28 8.95
C TYR A 14 11.69 -10.86 8.48
N LEU A 15 10.85 -9.89 8.83
CA LEU A 15 11.09 -8.47 8.58
C LEU A 15 12.15 -7.84 9.49
N ASN A 16 12.77 -8.62 10.40
CA ASN A 16 13.68 -8.14 11.42
C ASN A 16 13.09 -6.97 12.24
N TYR A 17 11.79 -7.04 12.52
CA TYR A 17 11.11 -6.08 13.38
C TYR A 17 11.22 -6.50 14.86
N LEU A 18 10.97 -7.78 15.16
CA LEU A 18 11.10 -8.29 16.52
C LEU A 18 12.57 -8.52 16.90
N PRO A 19 12.98 -8.16 18.13
CA PRO A 19 14.25 -8.59 18.70
C PRO A 19 14.36 -10.13 18.74
N GLN A 20 15.59 -10.64 18.56
CA GLN A 20 15.87 -12.08 18.67
C GLN A 20 15.66 -12.60 20.10
N ASP A 21 15.97 -11.78 21.10
CA ASP A 21 15.71 -12.10 22.50
C ASP A 21 14.21 -11.98 22.81
N GLN A 22 13.56 -13.12 23.03
CA GLN A 22 12.12 -13.20 23.34
C GLN A 22 11.74 -12.40 24.60
N ALA A 23 12.63 -12.28 25.58
CA ALA A 23 12.36 -11.51 26.80
C ALA A 23 12.22 -10.01 26.51
N GLN A 24 12.87 -9.51 25.47
CA GLN A 24 12.85 -8.09 25.09
C GLN A 24 11.73 -7.74 24.11
N GLN A 25 11.06 -8.71 23.50
CA GLN A 25 10.05 -8.47 22.48
C GLN A 25 8.87 -7.64 22.99
N LEU A 26 8.32 -7.96 24.18
CA LEU A 26 7.16 -7.23 24.70
C LEU A 26 7.49 -5.78 25.11
N PRO A 27 8.58 -5.50 25.86
CA PRO A 27 9.02 -4.13 26.11
C PRO A 27 9.28 -3.35 24.82
N PHE A 28 9.91 -3.99 23.83
CA PHE A 28 10.17 -3.39 22.52
C PHE A 28 8.88 -2.98 21.81
N LEU A 29 7.91 -3.88 21.68
CA LEU A 29 6.62 -3.60 21.04
C LEU A 29 5.90 -2.42 21.71
N LYS A 30 5.88 -2.37 23.05
CA LYS A 30 5.28 -1.25 23.79
C LYS A 30 5.95 0.08 23.46
N LYS A 31 7.29 0.10 23.38
CA LYS A 31 8.05 1.29 23.02
C LYS A 31 7.75 1.75 21.58
N GLN A 32 7.67 0.81 20.64
CA GLN A 32 7.31 1.13 19.25
C GLN A 32 5.88 1.65 19.14
N GLN A 33 4.93 1.03 19.83
CA GLN A 33 3.55 1.50 19.87
C GLN A 33 3.43 2.92 20.46
N GLN A 34 4.21 3.25 21.50
CA GLN A 34 4.29 4.61 22.03
C GLN A 34 4.87 5.60 21.01
N LEU A 35 5.93 5.22 20.30
CA LEU A 35 6.53 6.06 19.26
C LEU A 35 5.56 6.31 18.09
N TYR A 36 4.83 5.29 17.65
CA TYR A 36 3.82 5.49 16.61
C TYR A 36 2.68 6.40 17.10
N ASN A 37 2.27 6.29 18.37
CA ASN A 37 1.28 7.18 18.94
C ASN A 37 1.76 8.63 18.98
N SER A 38 3.06 8.90 19.21
CA SER A 38 3.57 10.27 19.08
C SER A 38 3.51 10.78 17.65
N TYR A 39 3.72 9.94 16.64
CA TYR A 39 3.49 10.34 15.23
C TYR A 39 2.02 10.67 14.95
N LEU A 40 1.07 9.90 15.51
CA LEU A 40 -0.35 10.23 15.40
C LEU A 40 -0.67 11.58 16.05
N ASP A 41 -0.08 11.86 17.20
CA ASP A 41 -0.32 13.11 17.92
C ASP A 41 0.27 14.31 17.15
N GLU A 42 1.49 14.19 16.65
CA GLU A 42 2.23 15.27 15.98
C GLU A 42 1.79 15.52 14.53
N LEU A 43 1.63 14.46 13.72
CA LEU A 43 1.42 14.57 12.27
C LEU A 43 -0.05 14.54 11.87
N ILE A 44 -0.93 14.12 12.76
CA ILE A 44 -2.37 14.05 12.50
C ILE A 44 -3.06 14.98 13.51
N LYS A 45 -3.14 14.62 14.79
CA LYS A 45 -4.00 15.35 15.74
C LYS A 45 -3.64 16.82 15.91
N LYS A 46 -2.35 17.17 15.98
CA LYS A 46 -1.90 18.56 16.14
C LYS A 46 -2.26 19.41 14.92
N GLU A 47 -1.89 18.95 13.70
CA GLU A 47 -2.28 19.60 12.45
C GLU A 47 -3.81 19.82 12.43
N HIS A 48 -4.59 18.81 12.80
CA HIS A 48 -6.05 18.91 12.79
C HIS A 48 -6.66 19.75 13.91
N LEU A 49 -6.01 19.87 15.07
CA LEU A 49 -6.49 20.72 16.16
C LEU A 49 -6.30 22.20 15.82
N GLU A 50 -5.14 22.58 15.27
CA GLU A 50 -4.84 23.93 14.81
C GLU A 50 -5.84 24.36 13.72
N ILE A 51 -5.88 23.55 12.66
CA ILE A 51 -7.05 23.10 11.93
C ILE A 51 -8.44 23.59 12.43
N PHE A 52 -9.03 22.75 13.26
CA PHE A 52 -10.37 22.86 13.82
C PHE A 52 -10.58 24.12 14.67
N THR A 53 -9.58 24.57 15.42
CA THR A 53 -9.65 25.81 16.20
C THR A 53 -9.85 27.03 15.31
N ILE A 54 -9.15 27.09 14.18
CA ILE A 54 -9.30 28.18 13.21
C ILE A 54 -10.70 28.15 12.60
N LEU A 55 -11.20 26.98 12.22
CA LEU A 55 -12.56 26.84 11.69
C LEU A 55 -13.66 27.27 12.64
N ASN A 56 -13.60 26.85 13.91
CA ASN A 56 -14.64 27.20 14.88
C ASN A 56 -14.68 28.70 15.17
N ASN A 57 -13.54 29.37 15.13
CA ASN A 57 -13.47 30.83 15.23
C ASN A 57 -14.11 31.55 14.04
N ILE A 58 -14.25 30.87 12.89
CA ILE A 58 -14.85 31.42 11.67
C ILE A 58 -16.35 31.06 11.58
N ASP A 59 -16.73 29.85 11.98
CA ASP A 59 -18.12 29.35 11.96
C ASP A 59 -18.99 30.01 13.05
N SER A 60 -18.38 30.58 14.11
CA SER A 60 -19.11 31.39 15.10
C SER A 60 -19.74 32.66 14.53
N ASP A 61 -19.30 33.11 13.34
CA ASP A 61 -19.74 34.35 12.72
C ASP A 61 -20.67 34.18 11.50
N GLN A 62 -20.78 32.98 10.89
CA GLN A 62 -21.55 32.80 9.64
C GLN A 62 -22.31 31.47 9.56
N ASN A 63 -23.65 31.55 9.63
CA ASN A 63 -24.57 30.40 9.56
C ASN A 63 -24.68 29.72 8.17
N SER A 64 -23.91 30.15 7.16
CA SER A 64 -23.83 29.47 5.86
C SER A 64 -22.56 29.89 5.10
N LEU A 65 -21.55 29.03 5.08
CA LEU A 65 -20.29 29.27 4.39
C LEU A 65 -20.42 29.00 2.88
N SER A 66 -20.13 30.01 2.06
CA SER A 66 -20.02 29.89 0.60
C SER A 66 -18.67 29.28 0.17
N PHE A 67 -18.52 28.94 -1.12
CA PHE A 67 -17.22 28.49 -1.67
C PHE A 67 -16.11 29.55 -1.51
N CYS A 68 -16.46 30.84 -1.57
CA CYS A 68 -15.52 31.92 -1.32
C CYS A 68 -15.07 31.95 0.15
N ASP A 69 -15.98 31.65 1.08
CA ASP A 69 -15.65 31.56 2.50
C ASP A 69 -14.74 30.36 2.78
N PHE A 70 -14.93 29.23 2.07
CA PHE A 70 -14.02 28.09 2.12
C PHE A 70 -12.59 28.45 1.65
N MET A 71 -12.45 29.19 0.55
CA MET A 71 -11.14 29.63 0.06
C MET A 71 -10.49 30.66 1.00
N ASN A 72 -11.27 31.54 1.60
CA ASN A 72 -10.81 32.48 2.63
C ASN A 72 -10.36 31.75 3.90
N ILE A 73 -11.13 30.77 4.36
CA ILE A 73 -10.78 29.86 5.46
C ILE A 73 -9.46 29.15 5.16
N LYS A 74 -9.34 28.52 3.98
CA LYS A 74 -8.12 27.80 3.56
C LYS A 74 -6.90 28.74 3.56
N THR A 75 -7.07 29.97 3.11
CA THR A 75 -6.02 31.00 3.12
C THR A 75 -5.67 31.46 4.55
N GLN A 76 -6.66 31.62 5.43
CA GLN A 76 -6.44 32.03 6.82
C GLN A 76 -5.80 30.95 7.68
N VAL A 77 -6.23 29.69 7.52
CA VAL A 77 -5.64 28.50 8.16
C VAL A 77 -4.14 28.43 7.91
N VAL A 78 -3.81 28.56 6.64
CA VAL A 78 -2.44 28.57 6.14
C VAL A 78 -1.67 29.74 6.76
N ASN A 79 -2.19 30.95 6.66
CA ASN A 79 -1.51 32.13 7.18
C ASN A 79 -1.28 32.11 8.70
N SER A 80 -2.00 31.27 9.46
CA SER A 80 -1.94 31.23 10.93
C SER A 80 -1.12 30.08 11.51
N CYS A 81 -1.04 28.91 10.85
CA CYS A 81 -0.34 27.74 11.42
C CYS A 81 0.49 26.90 10.44
N MET A 82 0.39 27.09 9.11
CA MET A 82 1.01 26.16 8.14
C MET A 82 1.37 26.83 6.83
N ASP A 83 2.55 26.54 6.25
CA ASP A 83 2.88 27.02 4.90
C ASP A 83 1.82 26.55 3.88
N LEU A 84 1.32 27.45 3.02
CA LEU A 84 0.30 27.16 2.00
C LEU A 84 0.72 25.99 1.12
N HIS A 85 2.01 25.94 0.82
CA HIS A 85 2.61 24.92 0.01
C HIS A 85 2.58 23.57 0.73
N GLU A 86 2.96 23.52 2.00
CA GLU A 86 2.91 22.31 2.82
C GLU A 86 1.46 21.81 2.99
N TYR A 87 0.51 22.70 3.25
CA TYR A 87 -0.91 22.36 3.34
C TYR A 87 -1.40 21.67 2.06
N ASN A 88 -1.14 22.28 0.90
CA ASN A 88 -1.60 21.73 -0.38
C ASN A 88 -0.94 20.37 -0.68
N GLN A 89 0.31 20.16 -0.27
CA GLN A 89 0.98 18.87 -0.40
C GLN A 89 0.35 17.79 0.49
N ASN A 90 0.02 18.12 1.74
CA ASN A 90 -0.62 17.19 2.67
C ASN A 90 -2.02 16.80 2.20
N GLU A 91 -2.78 17.76 1.68
CA GLU A 91 -4.12 17.54 1.09
C GLU A 91 -4.05 16.62 -0.13
N GLN A 92 -3.11 16.88 -1.06
CA GLN A 92 -2.89 16.02 -2.22
C GLN A 92 -2.47 14.59 -1.83
N LEU A 93 -1.59 14.46 -0.82
CA LEU A 93 -1.19 13.16 -0.29
C LEU A 93 -2.40 12.38 0.23
N TYR A 94 -3.24 13.02 1.04
CA TYR A 94 -4.45 12.38 1.57
C TYR A 94 -5.40 11.94 0.45
N GLU A 95 -5.69 12.81 -0.51
CA GLU A 95 -6.61 12.49 -1.63
C GLU A 95 -6.14 11.29 -2.46
N LEU A 96 -4.84 11.17 -2.70
CA LEU A 96 -4.26 10.03 -3.41
C LEU A 96 -4.48 8.73 -2.63
N ILE A 97 -4.25 8.75 -1.31
CA ILE A 97 -4.40 7.58 -0.44
C ILE A 97 -5.88 7.18 -0.34
N GLU A 98 -6.76 8.15 -0.06
CA GLU A 98 -8.20 7.91 0.13
C GLU A 98 -8.87 7.36 -1.14
N LYS A 99 -8.38 7.76 -2.32
CA LYS A 99 -8.86 7.22 -3.61
C LYS A 99 -8.50 5.75 -3.82
N ASP A 100 -7.34 5.32 -3.33
CA ASP A 100 -6.79 3.99 -3.59
C ASP A 100 -7.15 2.95 -2.53
N VAL A 101 -7.24 3.33 -1.25
CA VAL A 101 -7.53 2.39 -0.14
C VAL A 101 -8.82 1.60 -0.34
N PRO A 102 -9.97 2.20 -0.73
CA PRO A 102 -11.21 1.44 -1.00
C PRO A 102 -11.12 0.47 -2.19
N ARG A 103 -10.12 0.63 -3.06
CA ARG A 103 -9.88 -0.20 -4.26
C ARG A 103 -8.80 -1.25 -4.04
N THR A 104 -8.24 -1.30 -2.84
CA THR A 104 -7.17 -2.21 -2.43
C THR A 104 -7.74 -3.60 -2.17
N LEU A 105 -7.00 -4.65 -2.56
CA LEU A 105 -7.47 -6.05 -2.46
C LEU A 105 -8.88 -6.24 -3.08
N PRO A 106 -9.05 -6.00 -4.40
CA PRO A 106 -10.36 -5.94 -5.04
C PRO A 106 -11.12 -7.29 -5.04
N LYS A 107 -10.39 -8.41 -4.85
CA LYS A 107 -10.96 -9.75 -4.74
C LYS A 107 -11.57 -10.02 -3.35
N GLN A 108 -11.48 -9.08 -2.42
CA GLN A 108 -11.93 -9.16 -1.04
C GLN A 108 -12.93 -8.03 -0.75
N SER A 109 -13.95 -8.30 0.06
CA SER A 109 -14.91 -7.28 0.49
C SER A 109 -14.49 -6.54 1.77
N ILE A 110 -13.41 -6.99 2.43
CA ILE A 110 -13.01 -6.56 3.78
C ILE A 110 -12.69 -5.05 3.86
N LEU A 111 -12.19 -4.46 2.78
CA LEU A 111 -11.84 -3.03 2.70
C LEU A 111 -12.91 -2.18 1.99
N LYS A 112 -14.06 -2.77 1.65
CA LYS A 112 -15.17 -2.04 0.99
C LYS A 112 -15.98 -1.18 1.97
N GLU A 113 -15.74 -1.32 3.27
CA GLU A 113 -16.33 -0.44 4.27
C GLU A 113 -15.80 0.99 4.07
N GLN A 114 -16.74 1.94 3.99
CA GLN A 114 -16.41 3.36 3.88
C GLN A 114 -15.69 3.83 5.15
N THR A 115 -14.76 4.76 4.99
CA THR A 115 -14.06 5.42 6.09
C THR A 115 -15.05 6.03 7.08
N ASN A 116 -14.68 6.05 8.35
CA ASN A 116 -15.51 6.63 9.39
C ASN A 116 -15.59 8.15 9.20
N ALA A 117 -16.79 8.73 9.24
CA ALA A 117 -17.00 10.17 9.12
C ALA A 117 -16.18 10.98 10.15
N LYS A 118 -15.94 10.43 11.36
CA LYS A 118 -15.05 11.07 12.34
C LYS A 118 -13.60 11.09 11.89
N PHE A 119 -13.13 10.03 11.24
CA PHE A 119 -11.75 9.98 10.74
C PHE A 119 -11.56 10.87 9.51
N SER A 120 -12.49 10.84 8.55
CA SER A 120 -12.45 11.74 7.40
C SER A 120 -12.63 13.21 7.80
N SER A 121 -13.32 13.51 8.91
CA SER A 121 -13.44 14.87 9.45
C SER A 121 -12.14 15.48 9.96
N TYR A 122 -11.09 14.67 10.17
CA TYR A 122 -9.77 15.19 10.48
C TYR A 122 -9.14 15.84 9.23
N PHE A 123 -9.42 15.35 8.03
CA PHE A 123 -8.84 15.88 6.80
C PHE A 123 -9.80 16.88 6.11
N PHE A 124 -9.28 18.07 5.78
CA PHE A 124 -10.09 19.28 5.55
C PHE A 124 -11.06 19.26 4.38
N THR A 125 -10.74 18.52 3.31
CA THR A 125 -11.56 18.50 2.08
C THR A 125 -12.93 17.83 2.27
N ASP A 126 -13.12 17.05 3.34
CA ASP A 126 -14.34 16.26 3.55
C ASP A 126 -15.28 16.82 4.64
N GLN A 127 -14.81 17.77 5.47
CA GLN A 127 -15.64 18.44 6.49
C GLN A 127 -16.84 19.19 5.88
N TYR A 128 -16.71 19.71 4.66
CA TYR A 128 -17.81 20.40 3.98
C TYR A 128 -18.81 19.42 3.34
N LYS A 129 -18.40 18.19 2.97
CA LYS A 129 -19.27 17.20 2.31
C LYS A 129 -20.08 16.34 3.27
N ARG A 130 -19.67 16.18 4.54
CA ARG A 130 -20.32 15.23 5.46
C ARG A 130 -20.67 15.85 6.82
N ARG A 131 -21.28 17.04 6.83
CA ARG A 131 -22.04 17.54 7.99
C ARG A 131 -23.39 16.81 8.11
N LYS A 132 -23.36 15.57 8.63
CA LYS A 132 -24.41 14.93 9.45
C LYS A 132 -24.14 13.43 9.46
N GLN A 133 -23.47 12.95 10.50
CA GLN A 133 -23.87 11.78 11.29
C GLN A 133 -22.82 11.53 12.36
N GLN A 134 -23.16 11.90 13.60
CA GLN A 134 -22.48 11.41 14.78
C GLN A 134 -22.85 9.93 14.96
N SER A 135 -21.85 9.07 15.01
CA SER A 135 -21.93 7.84 15.80
C SER A 135 -20.56 7.54 16.41
N ASN A 136 -20.56 7.00 17.62
CA ASN A 136 -19.37 6.41 18.22
C ASN A 136 -19.05 5.14 17.45
N THR A 137 -17.98 5.18 16.67
CA THR A 137 -17.60 4.06 15.83
C THR A 137 -16.09 3.89 15.90
N THR A 138 -15.67 2.65 16.16
CA THR A 138 -14.28 2.20 16.08
C THR A 138 -13.71 2.53 14.70
N PRO A 139 -12.40 2.83 14.58
CA PRO A 139 -11.79 3.02 13.27
C PRO A 139 -12.00 1.80 12.38
N THR A 140 -12.42 2.02 11.14
CA THR A 140 -12.51 0.98 10.11
C THR A 140 -11.11 0.54 9.70
N HIS A 141 -11.02 -0.61 9.02
CA HIS A 141 -9.76 -1.04 8.42
C HIS A 141 -9.21 -0.01 7.43
N SER A 142 -10.09 0.61 6.63
CA SER A 142 -9.74 1.69 5.70
C SER A 142 -9.11 2.89 6.43
N ASP A 143 -9.69 3.32 7.55
CA ASP A 143 -9.15 4.44 8.35
C ASP A 143 -7.72 4.14 8.85
N ILE A 144 -7.49 2.89 9.29
CA ILE A 144 -6.17 2.46 9.78
C ILE A 144 -5.14 2.45 8.65
N LEU A 145 -5.50 1.92 7.47
CA LEU A 145 -4.60 1.92 6.31
C LEU A 145 -4.25 3.35 5.86
N ILE A 146 -5.23 4.25 5.83
CA ILE A 146 -5.02 5.65 5.48
C ILE A 146 -4.05 6.32 6.46
N ARG A 147 -4.22 6.13 7.78
CA ARG A 147 -3.30 6.70 8.78
C ARG A 147 -1.86 6.23 8.59
N ILE A 148 -1.67 4.92 8.44
CA ILE A 148 -0.34 4.35 8.26
C ILE A 148 0.31 4.91 7.00
N LEU A 149 -0.40 4.95 5.87
CA LEU A 149 0.12 5.48 4.60
C LEU A 149 0.41 6.98 4.66
N TYR A 150 -0.46 7.76 5.33
CA TYR A 150 -0.29 9.19 5.49
C TYR A 150 0.95 9.52 6.33
N ILE A 151 1.09 8.88 7.51
CA ILE A 151 2.26 9.02 8.37
C ILE A 151 3.53 8.59 7.62
N TYR A 152 3.47 7.48 6.88
CA TYR A 152 4.61 7.02 6.09
C TYR A 152 5.02 8.05 5.03
N GLY A 153 4.06 8.61 4.28
CA GLY A 153 4.30 9.62 3.26
C GLY A 153 4.92 10.89 3.83
N LYS A 154 4.39 11.39 4.96
CA LYS A 154 4.93 12.56 5.69
C LYS A 154 6.36 12.33 6.17
N LEU A 155 6.67 11.15 6.70
CA LEU A 155 8.01 10.82 7.19
C LEU A 155 9.02 10.50 6.07
N ASN A 156 8.56 10.21 4.84
CA ASN A 156 9.41 9.81 3.72
C ASN A 156 9.09 10.62 2.45
N PRO A 157 9.31 11.94 2.43
CA PRO A 157 8.85 12.82 1.34
C PRO A 157 9.44 12.48 -0.04
N ALA A 158 10.61 11.83 -0.10
CA ALA A 158 11.23 11.38 -1.35
C ALA A 158 10.43 10.25 -2.04
N ILE A 159 9.70 9.45 -1.28
CA ILE A 159 8.80 8.40 -1.78
C ILE A 159 7.36 8.94 -1.80
N ASN A 160 7.00 9.66 -0.74
CA ASN A 160 5.65 10.10 -0.44
C ASN A 160 4.68 8.89 -0.46
N TYR A 161 3.53 9.02 -1.13
CA TYR A 161 2.66 7.90 -1.48
C TYR A 161 2.69 7.66 -2.99
N MET A 162 2.90 6.40 -3.38
CA MET A 162 2.75 5.94 -4.75
C MET A 162 1.71 4.82 -4.81
N GLN A 163 0.89 4.86 -5.85
CA GLN A 163 -0.13 3.85 -6.10
C GLN A 163 0.45 2.42 -6.09
N GLY A 164 -0.21 1.53 -5.35
CA GLY A 164 0.25 0.16 -5.11
C GLY A 164 0.82 -0.05 -3.70
N MET A 165 1.21 1.02 -2.99
CA MET A 165 1.64 0.91 -1.58
C MET A 165 0.50 0.44 -0.66
N SER A 166 -0.75 0.84 -0.93
CA SER A 166 -1.91 0.36 -0.18
C SER A 166 -2.10 -1.15 -0.35
N ASP A 167 -1.89 -1.67 -1.56
CA ASP A 167 -1.95 -3.10 -1.86
C ASP A 167 -0.85 -3.91 -1.16
N LEU A 168 0.28 -3.31 -0.81
CA LEU A 168 1.28 -3.94 0.06
C LEU A 168 0.89 -3.88 1.54
N LEU A 169 0.37 -2.74 2.00
CA LEU A 169 0.06 -2.53 3.40
C LEU A 169 -1.11 -3.40 3.87
N ALA A 170 -2.15 -3.54 3.05
CA ALA A 170 -3.37 -4.25 3.43
C ALA A 170 -3.16 -5.70 3.90
N PRO A 171 -2.48 -6.60 3.15
CA PRO A 171 -2.26 -7.98 3.61
C PRO A 171 -1.43 -8.03 4.90
N LEU A 172 -0.44 -7.14 5.06
CA LEU A 172 0.37 -7.03 6.27
C LEU A 172 -0.49 -6.66 7.49
N TYR A 173 -1.32 -5.63 7.34
CA TYR A 173 -2.23 -5.17 8.40
C TYR A 173 -3.23 -6.25 8.80
N LEU A 174 -3.83 -6.96 7.84
CA LEU A 174 -4.84 -7.98 8.12
C LEU A 174 -4.28 -9.19 8.89
N ILE A 175 -2.96 -9.44 8.82
CA ILE A 175 -2.26 -10.46 9.61
C ILE A 175 -1.85 -9.93 10.99
N ILE A 176 -1.21 -8.77 11.05
CA ILE A 176 -0.65 -8.22 12.30
C ILE A 176 -1.75 -7.68 13.22
N LYS A 177 -2.76 -7.02 12.64
CA LYS A 177 -3.92 -6.41 13.31
C LYS A 177 -3.58 -5.43 14.43
N ASN A 178 -2.37 -4.88 14.42
CA ASN A 178 -1.94 -3.78 15.28
C ASN A 178 -1.37 -2.66 14.40
N GLU A 179 -1.92 -1.46 14.49
CA GLU A 179 -1.60 -0.34 13.60
C GLU A 179 -0.11 0.05 13.66
N ALA A 180 0.43 0.24 14.87
CA ALA A 180 1.82 0.66 15.05
C ALA A 180 2.82 -0.40 14.56
N ASP A 181 2.61 -1.66 14.93
CA ASP A 181 3.50 -2.75 14.50
C ASP A 181 3.42 -2.97 12.99
N THR A 182 2.23 -2.79 12.41
CA THR A 182 2.04 -2.81 10.96
C THR A 182 2.82 -1.67 10.30
N PHE A 183 2.76 -0.44 10.83
CA PHE A 183 3.52 0.69 10.31
C PHE A 183 5.02 0.38 10.27
N PHE A 184 5.61 -0.09 11.38
CA PHE A 184 7.03 -0.40 11.40
C PHE A 184 7.40 -1.58 10.49
N CYS A 185 6.58 -2.63 10.45
CA CYS A 185 6.80 -3.73 9.49
C CYS A 185 6.69 -3.26 8.04
N PHE A 186 5.76 -2.36 7.74
CA PHE A 186 5.61 -1.76 6.42
C PHE A 186 6.85 -0.95 6.04
N THR A 187 7.44 -0.19 6.99
CA THR A 187 8.70 0.52 6.72
C THR A 187 9.85 -0.44 6.39
N LYS A 188 9.87 -1.65 6.96
CA LYS A 188 10.88 -2.69 6.64
C LYS A 188 10.70 -3.27 5.24
N ILE A 189 9.45 -3.46 4.80
CA ILE A 189 9.14 -3.85 3.42
C ILE A 189 9.58 -2.74 2.46
N MET A 190 9.14 -1.50 2.72
CA MET A 190 9.47 -0.36 1.87
C MET A 190 10.97 -0.08 1.83
N ALA A 191 11.72 -0.29 2.91
CA ALA A 191 13.17 -0.13 2.88
C ALA A 191 13.85 -1.02 1.82
N GLN A 192 13.27 -2.19 1.52
CA GLN A 192 13.77 -3.11 0.49
C GLN A 192 13.21 -2.78 -0.90
N LEU A 193 11.95 -2.35 -0.98
CA LEU A 193 11.24 -2.14 -2.25
C LEU A 193 11.24 -0.69 -2.77
N LYS A 194 11.65 0.30 -1.96
CA LYS A 194 11.48 1.74 -2.22
C LYS A 194 11.99 2.21 -3.57
N ASP A 195 13.06 1.62 -4.09
CA ASP A 195 13.66 2.04 -5.36
C ASP A 195 12.67 1.84 -6.52
N ALA A 196 11.77 0.86 -6.43
CA ALA A 196 10.70 0.63 -7.39
C ALA A 196 9.57 1.68 -7.32
N TYR A 197 9.52 2.49 -6.26
CA TYR A 197 8.52 3.53 -6.06
C TYR A 197 9.06 4.95 -6.24
N ILE A 198 10.36 5.11 -6.51
CA ILE A 198 11.00 6.40 -6.71
C ILE A 198 11.35 6.56 -8.19
N SER A 199 10.70 7.52 -8.85
CA SER A 199 10.85 7.74 -10.30
C SER A 199 12.29 8.01 -10.75
N THR A 200 13.09 8.69 -9.93
CA THR A 200 14.52 8.96 -10.22
C THR A 200 15.38 7.71 -10.15
N LEU A 201 14.88 6.63 -9.55
CA LEU A 201 15.57 5.35 -9.40
C LEU A 201 15.05 4.27 -10.36
N ASP A 202 14.07 4.57 -11.22
CA ASP A 202 13.43 3.61 -12.13
C ASP A 202 14.43 2.72 -12.90
N PHE A 203 15.50 3.31 -13.41
CA PHE A 203 16.51 2.65 -14.24
C PHE A 203 17.60 1.92 -13.45
N THR A 204 17.62 2.06 -12.12
CA THR A 204 18.53 1.29 -11.26
C THR A 204 18.16 -0.19 -11.26
N LYS A 205 19.07 -1.06 -10.81
CA LYS A 205 18.82 -2.51 -10.76
C LYS A 205 17.62 -2.91 -9.90
N THR A 206 17.29 -2.08 -8.93
CA THR A 206 16.22 -2.26 -7.93
C THR A 206 15.00 -1.39 -8.20
N GLY A 207 15.09 -0.45 -9.15
CA GLY A 207 13.98 0.35 -9.64
C GLY A 207 13.07 -0.42 -10.59
N ILE A 208 11.84 0.09 -10.80
CA ILE A 208 10.79 -0.66 -11.48
C ILE A 208 11.15 -1.02 -12.93
N ARG A 209 11.79 -0.13 -13.69
CA ARG A 209 12.25 -0.44 -15.06
C ARG A 209 13.39 -1.45 -15.04
N GLY A 210 14.33 -1.34 -14.11
CA GLY A 210 15.39 -2.34 -13.93
C GLY A 210 14.86 -3.73 -13.57
N LEU A 211 13.85 -3.80 -12.70
CA LEU A 211 13.17 -5.04 -12.34
C LEU A 211 12.42 -5.65 -13.52
N LEU A 212 11.71 -4.83 -14.31
CA LEU A 212 11.02 -5.29 -15.53
C LEU A 212 11.99 -5.81 -16.59
N LEU A 213 13.12 -5.13 -16.79
CA LEU A 213 14.18 -5.61 -17.68
C LEU A 213 14.79 -6.93 -17.18
N LYS A 214 14.99 -7.07 -15.86
CA LYS A 214 15.46 -8.31 -15.25
C LYS A 214 14.45 -9.44 -15.45
N PHE A 215 13.16 -9.16 -15.27
CA PHE A 215 12.07 -10.09 -15.51
C PHE A 215 12.02 -10.55 -16.97
N GLU A 216 12.02 -9.61 -17.92
CA GLU A 216 12.01 -9.88 -19.35
C GLU A 216 13.20 -10.76 -19.78
N LYS A 217 14.42 -10.42 -19.33
CA LYS A 217 15.62 -11.23 -19.61
C LYS A 217 15.49 -12.65 -19.07
N GLN A 218 15.03 -12.81 -17.83
CA GLN A 218 14.84 -14.15 -17.25
C GLN A 218 13.74 -14.93 -17.96
N PHE A 219 12.68 -14.25 -18.41
CA PHE A 219 11.60 -14.88 -19.16
C PHE A 219 12.08 -15.40 -20.51
N GLN A 220 12.79 -14.55 -21.27
CA GLN A 220 13.38 -14.94 -22.55
C GLN A 220 14.35 -16.12 -22.39
N GLN A 221 15.16 -16.14 -21.33
CA GLN A 221 16.12 -17.21 -21.08
C GLN A 221 15.47 -18.53 -20.67
N LYS A 222 14.48 -18.49 -19.76
CA LYS A 222 13.88 -19.70 -19.18
C LYS A 222 12.76 -20.29 -20.03
N GLU A 223 12.01 -19.45 -20.74
CA GLU A 223 10.86 -19.85 -21.56
C GLU A 223 10.90 -19.18 -22.95
N PRO A 224 11.96 -19.40 -23.76
CA PRO A 224 12.17 -18.68 -25.03
C PRO A 224 11.02 -18.90 -26.04
N LYS A 225 10.43 -20.10 -26.06
CA LYS A 225 9.31 -20.41 -26.96
C LYS A 225 8.07 -19.58 -26.63
N LEU A 226 7.70 -19.51 -25.35
CA LEU A 226 6.54 -18.73 -24.91
C LEU A 226 6.81 -17.22 -25.05
N TYR A 227 8.01 -16.77 -24.71
CA TYR A 227 8.44 -15.38 -24.90
C TYR A 227 8.29 -14.95 -26.36
N ASN A 228 8.86 -15.70 -27.30
CA ASN A 228 8.78 -15.38 -28.73
C ASN A 228 7.33 -15.41 -29.24
N TYR A 229 6.51 -16.33 -28.74
CA TYR A 229 5.10 -16.41 -29.11
C TYR A 229 4.33 -15.16 -28.66
N LEU A 230 4.40 -14.80 -27.38
CA LEU A 230 3.75 -13.59 -26.86
C LEU A 230 4.26 -12.32 -27.57
N HIS A 231 5.57 -12.25 -27.82
CA HIS A 231 6.16 -11.14 -28.57
C HIS A 231 5.66 -11.07 -30.02
N SER A 232 5.42 -12.21 -30.67
CA SER A 232 4.84 -12.23 -32.03
C SER A 232 3.38 -11.74 -32.07
N LEU A 233 2.67 -11.84 -30.95
CA LEU A 233 1.34 -11.26 -30.76
C LEU A 233 1.38 -9.77 -30.39
N GLY A 234 2.57 -9.18 -30.17
CA GLY A 234 2.72 -7.82 -29.66
C GLY A 234 2.50 -7.68 -28.15
N ILE A 235 2.51 -8.79 -27.40
CA ILE A 235 2.37 -8.81 -25.95
C ILE A 235 3.76 -8.77 -25.32
N HIS A 236 4.11 -7.62 -24.74
CA HIS A 236 5.40 -7.42 -24.10
C HIS A 236 5.33 -7.63 -22.58
N PRO A 237 6.39 -8.18 -21.93
CA PRO A 237 6.37 -8.49 -20.50
C PRO A 237 5.99 -7.32 -19.58
N TYR A 238 6.33 -6.09 -19.94
CA TYR A 238 6.00 -4.91 -19.13
C TYR A 238 4.49 -4.66 -18.97
N MET A 239 3.68 -5.13 -19.94
CA MET A 239 2.23 -4.86 -19.97
C MET A 239 1.47 -5.55 -18.83
N TYR A 240 1.95 -6.71 -18.38
CA TYR A 240 1.39 -7.46 -17.26
C TYR A 240 2.35 -7.49 -16.05
N GLY A 241 3.66 -7.54 -16.30
CA GLY A 241 4.69 -7.63 -15.27
C GLY A 241 4.79 -6.40 -14.36
N TYR A 242 4.46 -5.20 -14.85
CA TYR A 242 4.49 -3.99 -14.03
C TYR A 242 3.60 -4.14 -12.78
N ARG A 243 2.34 -4.52 -12.99
CA ARG A 243 1.37 -4.72 -11.90
C ARG A 243 1.81 -5.84 -10.96
N TRP A 244 2.25 -6.96 -11.51
CA TRP A 244 2.71 -8.12 -10.73
C TRP A 244 3.84 -7.76 -9.77
N ILE A 245 4.82 -6.98 -10.25
CA ILE A 245 6.00 -6.59 -9.47
C ILE A 245 5.66 -5.50 -8.46
N ILE A 246 5.06 -4.38 -8.90
CA ILE A 246 4.81 -3.21 -8.03
C ILE A 246 3.80 -3.50 -6.92
N THR A 247 2.97 -4.53 -7.06
CA THR A 247 2.00 -4.93 -6.03
C THR A 247 2.41 -6.21 -5.30
N CYS A 248 3.61 -6.77 -5.56
CA CYS A 248 4.04 -8.05 -4.98
C CYS A 248 2.96 -9.14 -5.10
N MET A 249 2.35 -9.25 -6.28
CA MET A 249 1.32 -10.23 -6.64
C MET A 249 -0.05 -10.08 -5.94
N THR A 250 -0.27 -9.06 -5.10
CA THR A 250 -1.50 -8.95 -4.29
C THR A 250 -2.77 -8.72 -5.11
N ARG A 251 -2.65 -8.26 -6.36
CA ARG A 251 -3.77 -8.09 -7.31
C ARG A 251 -4.16 -9.37 -8.03
N GLU A 252 -3.28 -10.37 -8.06
CA GLU A 252 -3.45 -11.58 -8.85
C GLU A 252 -4.13 -12.70 -8.08
N PHE A 253 -4.01 -12.71 -6.74
CA PHE A 253 -4.41 -13.82 -5.88
C PHE A 253 -5.45 -13.41 -4.82
N TYR A 254 -6.16 -14.41 -4.30
CA TYR A 254 -7.00 -14.23 -3.11
C TYR A 254 -6.14 -14.18 -1.85
N LEU A 255 -6.72 -13.70 -0.74
CA LEU A 255 -5.95 -13.31 0.45
C LEU A 255 -5.15 -14.46 1.06
N ASP A 256 -5.76 -15.65 1.12
CA ASP A 256 -5.10 -16.84 1.65
C ASP A 256 -3.90 -17.26 0.80
N GLN A 257 -4.00 -17.11 -0.52
CA GLN A 257 -2.92 -17.39 -1.45
C GLN A 257 -1.83 -16.31 -1.39
N ILE A 258 -2.21 -15.03 -1.24
CA ILE A 258 -1.25 -13.94 -0.98
C ILE A 258 -0.41 -14.26 0.25
N TYR A 259 -1.04 -14.73 1.33
CA TYR A 259 -0.31 -15.08 2.54
C TYR A 259 0.68 -16.22 2.34
N GLN A 260 0.34 -17.24 1.55
CA GLN A 260 1.28 -18.32 1.21
C GLN A 260 2.47 -17.80 0.39
N ILE A 261 2.21 -16.93 -0.59
CA ILE A 261 3.27 -16.29 -1.39
C ILE A 261 4.17 -15.45 -0.48
N TRP A 262 3.58 -14.68 0.45
CA TRP A 262 4.31 -13.78 1.34
C TRP A 262 5.05 -14.52 2.46
N ASP A 263 4.54 -15.66 2.94
CA ASP A 263 5.27 -16.55 3.86
C ASP A 263 6.63 -16.96 3.25
N LEU A 264 6.66 -17.26 1.95
CA LEU A 264 7.87 -17.61 1.20
C LEU A 264 8.71 -16.38 0.82
N MET A 265 8.07 -15.30 0.37
CA MET A 265 8.74 -14.07 -0.05
C MET A 265 9.50 -13.41 1.09
N LEU A 266 8.90 -13.33 2.27
CA LEU A 266 9.51 -12.73 3.45
C LEU A 266 10.63 -13.60 4.03
N HIS A 267 10.56 -14.91 3.82
CA HIS A 267 11.64 -15.83 4.17
C HIS A 267 12.84 -15.72 3.21
N ASP A 268 12.61 -15.38 1.94
CA ASP A 268 13.67 -15.23 0.95
C ASP A 268 14.60 -14.06 1.31
N ARG A 269 15.89 -14.20 0.97
CA ARG A 269 16.91 -13.16 1.21
C ARG A 269 16.72 -11.95 0.32
N ASN A 270 16.02 -12.08 -0.80
CA ASN A 270 15.80 -11.01 -1.76
C ASN A 270 14.38 -11.06 -2.35
N MET A 271 13.52 -10.18 -1.86
CA MET A 271 12.12 -10.08 -2.30
C MET A 271 11.98 -9.81 -3.81
N HIS A 272 12.84 -8.98 -4.40
CA HIS A 272 12.77 -8.67 -5.84
C HIS A 272 13.00 -9.93 -6.68
N ASP A 273 14.01 -10.72 -6.30
CA ASP A 273 14.38 -11.92 -7.02
C ASP A 273 13.33 -13.01 -6.84
N PHE A 274 12.74 -13.13 -5.64
CA PHE A 274 11.61 -14.00 -5.38
C PHE A 274 10.42 -13.65 -6.28
N ILE A 275 9.98 -12.39 -6.30
CA ILE A 275 8.82 -11.95 -7.09
C ILE A 275 9.04 -12.23 -8.59
N ILE A 276 10.25 -11.98 -9.10
CA ILE A 276 10.58 -12.26 -10.50
C ILE A 276 10.54 -13.77 -10.77
N LYS A 277 11.11 -14.62 -9.90
CA LYS A 277 11.04 -16.08 -10.06
C LYS A 277 9.59 -16.57 -10.04
N PHE A 278 8.79 -16.06 -9.12
CA PHE A 278 7.38 -16.39 -9.02
C PHE A 278 6.58 -15.93 -10.25
N ALA A 279 6.89 -14.75 -10.81
CA ALA A 279 6.31 -14.29 -12.07
C ALA A 279 6.62 -15.24 -13.24
N ILE A 280 7.85 -15.77 -13.31
CA ILE A 280 8.20 -16.79 -14.31
C ILE A 280 7.45 -18.10 -14.06
N ALA A 281 7.29 -18.51 -12.80
CA ALA A 281 6.52 -19.70 -12.44
C ALA A 281 5.04 -19.56 -12.87
N ILE A 282 4.43 -18.38 -12.71
CA ILE A 282 3.09 -18.08 -13.24
C ILE A 282 3.06 -18.30 -14.76
N LEU A 283 4.04 -17.77 -15.50
CA LEU A 283 4.09 -17.92 -16.95
C LEU A 283 4.23 -19.39 -17.39
N LYS A 284 5.00 -20.19 -16.66
CA LYS A 284 5.11 -21.63 -16.90
C LYS A 284 3.80 -22.37 -16.65
N TYR A 285 3.11 -22.02 -15.57
CA TYR A 285 1.79 -22.56 -15.23
C TYR A 285 0.75 -22.21 -16.30
N LEU A 286 0.73 -20.97 -16.79
CA LEU A 286 -0.22 -20.50 -17.81
C LEU A 286 0.15 -20.94 -19.23
N LYS A 287 1.39 -21.38 -19.47
CA LYS A 287 1.93 -21.73 -20.79
C LYS A 287 1.01 -22.62 -21.64
N PRO A 288 0.38 -23.69 -21.11
CA PRO A 288 -0.48 -24.54 -21.93
C PRO A 288 -1.71 -23.81 -22.48
N GLN A 289 -2.20 -22.78 -21.79
CA GLN A 289 -3.34 -21.96 -22.23
C GLN A 289 -2.90 -20.80 -23.12
N LEU A 290 -1.66 -20.34 -22.97
CA LEU A 290 -1.12 -19.21 -23.73
C LEU A 290 -0.63 -19.61 -25.11
N ILE A 291 -0.06 -20.81 -25.26
CA ILE A 291 0.34 -21.31 -26.57
C ILE A 291 -0.95 -21.63 -27.33
N GLU A 292 -1.10 -21.09 -28.55
CA GLU A 292 -2.30 -21.13 -29.41
C GLU A 292 -3.35 -20.03 -29.14
N ALA A 293 -3.23 -19.24 -28.08
CA ALA A 293 -4.13 -18.12 -27.83
C ALA A 293 -3.84 -16.92 -28.76
N ASP A 294 -4.88 -16.26 -29.26
CA ASP A 294 -4.74 -14.98 -29.95
C ASP A 294 -4.38 -13.84 -28.96
N PHE A 295 -4.12 -12.64 -29.49
CA PHE A 295 -3.74 -11.49 -28.67
C PHE A 295 -4.71 -11.23 -27.51
N LYS A 296 -6.03 -11.24 -27.79
CA LYS A 296 -7.04 -10.90 -26.79
C LYS A 296 -7.11 -11.97 -25.71
N LEU A 297 -7.21 -13.24 -26.11
CA LEU A 297 -7.30 -14.36 -25.17
C LEU A 297 -6.04 -14.49 -24.32
N ALA A 298 -4.85 -14.35 -24.92
CA ALA A 298 -3.58 -14.40 -24.19
C ALA A 298 -3.49 -13.28 -23.14
N PHE A 299 -3.92 -12.07 -23.50
CA PHE A 299 -3.94 -10.95 -22.56
C PHE A 299 -4.94 -11.17 -21.42
N ASP A 300 -6.14 -11.68 -21.74
CA ASP A 300 -7.16 -12.01 -20.75
C ASP A 300 -6.67 -13.11 -19.78
N ILE A 301 -5.97 -14.13 -20.30
CA ILE A 301 -5.35 -15.18 -19.48
C ILE A 301 -4.31 -14.58 -18.54
N LEU A 302 -3.41 -13.73 -19.02
CA LEU A 302 -2.36 -13.14 -18.16
C LEU A 302 -2.97 -12.30 -17.03
N ILE A 303 -3.96 -11.47 -17.36
CA ILE A 303 -4.45 -10.42 -16.48
C ILE A 303 -5.61 -10.86 -15.58
N TYR A 304 -6.51 -11.70 -16.07
CA TYR A 304 -7.80 -11.99 -15.41
C TYR A 304 -8.01 -13.46 -15.04
N SER A 305 -7.25 -14.40 -15.60
CA SER A 305 -7.43 -15.82 -15.24
C SER A 305 -7.19 -16.06 -13.74
N GLU A 306 -7.95 -17.02 -13.21
CA GLU A 306 -7.69 -17.57 -11.89
C GLU A 306 -6.41 -18.39 -11.90
N LYS A 307 -5.63 -18.23 -10.82
CA LYS A 307 -4.31 -18.80 -10.66
C LYS A 307 -4.30 -19.59 -9.35
N ASP A 308 -3.74 -20.79 -9.38
CA ASP A 308 -3.60 -21.66 -8.21
C ASP A 308 -2.14 -21.62 -7.75
N VAL A 309 -1.91 -21.00 -6.58
CA VAL A 309 -0.58 -20.88 -5.99
C VAL A 309 0.10 -22.25 -5.80
N ASN A 310 -0.63 -23.31 -5.40
CA ASN A 310 -0.02 -24.60 -5.12
C ASN A 310 0.52 -25.25 -6.41
N GLN A 311 -0.19 -25.07 -7.53
CA GLN A 311 0.26 -25.56 -8.82
C GLN A 311 1.41 -24.72 -9.37
N ILE A 312 1.37 -23.39 -9.17
CA ILE A 312 2.45 -22.48 -9.58
C ILE A 312 3.75 -22.79 -8.84
N LEU A 313 3.68 -23.12 -7.55
CA LEU A 313 4.85 -23.45 -6.74
C LEU A 313 5.62 -24.68 -7.26
N ASN A 314 4.99 -25.57 -8.04
CA ASN A 314 5.70 -26.69 -8.69
C ASN A 314 6.68 -26.24 -9.79
N PHE A 315 6.61 -24.97 -10.22
CA PHE A 315 7.49 -24.40 -11.25
C PHE A 315 8.58 -23.46 -10.70
N MET A 316 8.56 -23.21 -9.38
CA MET A 316 9.57 -22.44 -8.64
C MET A 316 10.78 -23.31 -8.33
#